data_AF-A0A7X7J1V2-F1
#
_entry.id   AF-A0A7X7J1V2-F1
#
_cell.length_a   1.000
_cell.length_b   1.000
_cell.length_c   1.000
_cell.angle_alpha   90.00
_cell.angle_beta   90.00
_cell.angle_gamma   90.00
#
_symmetry.space_group_name_H-M   'P 1'
#
loop_
_entity.id
_entity.type
_entity.pdbx_description
1 polymer ?
#
loop_
_entity_poly.entity_id
_entity_poly.type
_entity_poly.pdbx_seq_one_letter_code
_entity_poly.pdbx_strand_id
1 'polypeptide(L)'
;SYEKLRRDRQRFNVNPANGDRIRYRRVFHPRILGRQVDIRLPHWSLYLMRSLRFLRKPMFWYRLRERRFLRWYEQIVDGFCTTDEAGCEQYVELLRLPDTVRGYAEIRWPKMKEARDRAAQILERSGSSAIEVKSV
;
A
#
# COMPACT_ATOMS: atom_id res chain seq x y z
N SER A 1 -6.81 17.10 -23.83
CA SER A 1 -7.01 18.55 -23.73
C SER A 1 -5.98 19.25 -24.60
N TYR A 2 -6.36 20.38 -25.21
CA TYR A 2 -5.52 21.20 -26.08
C TYR A 2 -4.24 21.68 -25.38
N GLU A 3 -4.36 22.12 -24.12
CA GLU A 3 -3.21 22.61 -23.34
C GLU A 3 -2.11 21.56 -23.14
N LYS A 4 -2.52 20.31 -22.87
CA LYS A 4 -1.58 19.20 -22.71
C LYS A 4 -0.80 18.97 -24.01
N LEU A 5 -1.51 18.96 -25.15
CA LEU A 5 -0.90 18.77 -26.46
C LEU A 5 0.12 19.87 -26.77
N ARG A 6 -0.20 21.14 -26.46
CA ARG A 6 0.71 22.28 -26.64
C ARG A 6 1.97 22.13 -25.78
N ARG A 7 1.82 21.80 -24.50
CA ARG A 7 2.97 21.56 -23.60
C ARG A 7 3.84 20.40 -24.06
N ASP A 8 3.22 19.29 -24.47
CA ASP A 8 3.96 18.12 -24.96
C ASP A 8 4.71 18.43 -26.26
N ARG A 9 4.12 19.20 -27.18
CA ARG A 9 4.79 19.64 -28.41
C ARG A 9 6.04 20.46 -28.11
N GLN A 10 5.96 21.40 -27.16
CA GLN A 10 7.11 22.19 -26.72
C GLN A 10 8.17 21.32 -26.04
N ARG A 11 7.74 20.44 -25.11
CA ARG A 11 8.66 19.57 -24.34
C ARG A 11 9.45 18.60 -25.22
N PHE A 12 8.81 18.04 -26.24
CA PHE A 12 9.41 17.03 -27.11
C PHE A 12 9.81 17.58 -28.49
N ASN A 13 9.82 18.91 -28.66
CA ASN A 13 10.15 19.61 -29.90
C ASN A 13 9.47 19.02 -31.16
N VAL A 14 8.18 18.71 -31.05
CA VAL A 14 7.42 18.05 -32.11
C VAL A 14 6.96 19.11 -33.12
N ASN A 15 7.40 18.99 -34.38
CA ASN A 15 7.01 19.92 -35.44
C ASN A 15 5.97 19.28 -36.40
N PRO A 16 4.68 19.66 -36.31
CA PRO A 16 3.64 19.12 -37.17
C PRO A 16 3.86 19.42 -38.66
N ALA A 17 4.53 20.54 -38.99
CA ALA A 17 4.80 20.93 -40.37
C ALA A 17 5.79 19.97 -41.06
N ASN A 18 6.66 19.32 -40.29
CA ASN A 18 7.59 18.30 -40.77
C ASN A 18 6.95 16.89 -40.80
N GLY A 19 5.67 16.76 -40.45
CA GLY A 19 4.94 15.50 -40.43
C GLY A 19 4.97 14.74 -39.09
N ASP A 20 5.58 15.29 -38.03
CA ASP A 20 5.66 14.63 -36.73
C ASP A 20 4.30 14.53 -36.05
N ARG A 21 4.02 13.38 -35.41
CA ARG A 21 2.74 13.11 -34.74
C ARG A 21 2.94 12.54 -33.33
N ILE A 22 2.24 13.13 -32.36
CA ILE A 22 2.17 12.58 -31.00
C ILE A 22 1.09 11.50 -30.95
N ARG A 23 1.46 10.28 -30.54
CA ARG A 23 0.51 9.19 -30.25
C ARG A 23 0.55 8.84 -28.77
N TYR A 24 -0.53 9.15 -28.07
CA TYR A 24 -0.70 8.77 -26.67
C TYR A 24 -1.05 7.30 -26.55
N ARG A 25 -0.24 6.55 -25.79
CA ARG A 25 -0.49 5.14 -25.48
C ARG A 25 -0.84 4.98 -24.00
N ARG A 26 -1.74 4.05 -23.70
CA ARG A 26 -2.12 3.70 -22.33
C ARG A 26 -1.40 2.42 -21.95
N VAL A 27 -0.53 2.51 -20.96
CA VAL A 27 0.16 1.36 -20.39
C VAL A 27 -0.35 1.17 -18.97
N PHE A 28 -0.72 -0.06 -18.66
CA PHE A 28 -1.10 -0.49 -17.33
C PHE A 28 0.08 -1.26 -16.75
N HIS A 29 0.46 -0.92 -15.52
CA HIS A 29 1.63 -1.47 -14.85
C HIS A 29 1.21 -2.29 -13.62
N PRO A 30 0.43 -3.37 -13.77
CA PRO A 30 0.07 -4.21 -12.64
C PRO A 30 1.31 -4.93 -12.12
N ARG A 31 1.37 -5.03 -10.79
CA ARG A 31 2.30 -5.95 -10.14
C ARG A 31 1.59 -7.28 -9.93
N ILE A 32 2.01 -8.29 -10.68
CA ILE A 32 1.50 -9.66 -10.57
C ILE A 32 2.65 -10.51 -10.02
N LEU A 33 2.43 -11.17 -8.89
CA LEU A 33 3.42 -12.03 -8.23
C LEU A 33 4.79 -11.34 -8.01
N GLY A 34 4.77 -10.06 -7.62
CA GLY A 34 5.99 -9.29 -7.34
C GLY A 34 6.68 -8.72 -8.59
N ARG A 35 6.35 -9.17 -9.79
CA ARG A 35 6.90 -8.64 -11.05
C ARG A 35 5.99 -7.54 -11.61
N GLN A 36 6.60 -6.44 -12.02
CA GLN A 36 5.89 -5.40 -12.75
C GLN A 36 5.74 -5.85 -14.21
N VAL A 37 4.49 -5.94 -14.68
CA VAL A 37 4.19 -6.29 -16.07
C VAL A 37 3.66 -5.06 -16.77
N ASP A 38 4.21 -4.75 -17.94
CA ASP A 38 3.77 -3.60 -18.73
C ASP A 38 2.77 -4.05 -19.80
N ILE A 39 1.48 -3.84 -19.51
CA ILE A 39 0.39 -4.25 -20.40
C ILE A 39 -0.10 -3.04 -21.17
N ARG A 40 -0.01 -3.10 -22.50
CA ARG A 40 -0.60 -2.07 -23.37
C ARG A 40 -2.10 -2.30 -23.47
N LEU A 41 -2.89 -1.34 -23.02
CA LEU A 41 -4.35 -1.45 -23.05
C LEU A 41 -4.93 -0.75 -24.27
N PRO A 42 -5.77 -1.44 -25.08
CA PRO A 42 -6.58 -0.80 -26.11
C PRO A 42 -7.54 0.23 -25.49
N HIS A 43 -8.01 1.20 -26.28
CA HIS A 43 -8.91 2.23 -25.74
C HIS A 43 -10.25 1.66 -25.26
N TRP A 44 -10.76 0.63 -25.95
CA TRP A 44 -12.03 -0.01 -25.63
C TRP A 44 -12.01 -0.75 -24.29
N SER A 45 -10.84 -1.25 -23.86
CA SER A 45 -10.74 -2.08 -22.65
C SER A 45 -11.12 -1.31 -21.38
N LEU A 46 -11.00 0.01 -21.37
CA LEU A 46 -11.44 0.85 -20.25
C LEU A 46 -12.97 0.89 -20.10
N TYR A 47 -13.70 0.84 -21.21
CA TYR A 47 -15.16 0.76 -21.18
C TYR A 47 -15.61 -0.61 -20.65
N LEU A 48 -14.88 -1.68 -21.00
CA LEU A 48 -15.08 -3.00 -20.39
C LEU A 48 -14.74 -2.98 -18.89
N MET A 49 -13.59 -2.42 -18.49
CA MET A 49 -13.25 -2.29 -17.06
C MET A 49 -14.27 -1.47 -16.27
N ARG A 50 -14.93 -0.49 -16.90
CA ARG A 50 -16.02 0.29 -16.29
C ARG A 50 -17.24 -0.58 -15.98
N SER A 51 -17.59 -1.54 -16.83
CA SER A 51 -18.71 -2.45 -16.60
C SER A 51 -18.38 -3.57 -15.62
N LEU A 52 -17.10 -3.97 -15.53
CA LEU A 52 -16.59 -4.97 -14.58
C LEU A 52 -16.49 -4.45 -13.13
N ARG A 53 -17.52 -3.75 -12.62
CA ARG A 53 -17.54 -3.24 -11.22
C ARG A 53 -17.47 -4.37 -10.20
N PHE A 54 -17.92 -5.57 -10.55
CA PHE A 54 -17.84 -6.75 -9.70
C PHE A 54 -16.40 -7.23 -9.45
N LEU A 55 -15.44 -6.93 -10.34
CA LEU A 55 -14.00 -7.19 -10.12
C LEU A 55 -13.43 -6.38 -8.94
N ARG A 56 -14.13 -5.35 -8.45
CA ARG A 56 -13.73 -4.67 -7.20
C ARG A 56 -13.84 -5.59 -5.98
N LYS A 57 -14.70 -6.61 -6.02
CA LYS A 57 -14.86 -7.57 -4.91
C LYS A 57 -13.63 -8.49 -4.73
N PRO A 58 -13.13 -9.20 -5.76
CA PRO A 58 -11.89 -9.98 -5.62
C PRO A 58 -10.64 -9.11 -5.41
N MET A 59 -10.71 -7.80 -5.68
CA MET A 59 -9.69 -6.83 -5.26
C MET A 59 -9.52 -6.75 -3.73
N PHE A 60 -10.39 -7.38 -2.94
CA PHE A 60 -10.21 -7.59 -1.50
C PHE A 60 -8.85 -8.22 -1.17
N TRP A 61 -8.40 -9.20 -1.98
CA TRP A 61 -7.11 -9.87 -1.79
C TRP A 61 -5.91 -8.92 -1.94
N TYR A 62 -6.06 -7.86 -2.74
CA TYR A 62 -4.99 -6.88 -2.98
C TYR A 62 -4.59 -6.11 -1.72
N ARG A 63 -5.50 -5.96 -0.74
CA ARG A 63 -5.22 -5.30 0.55
C ARG A 63 -5.18 -6.27 1.73
N LEU A 64 -5.05 -7.58 1.47
CA LEU A 64 -5.11 -8.58 2.53
C LEU A 64 -3.96 -8.40 3.53
N ARG A 65 -2.75 -8.07 3.05
CA ARG A 65 -1.58 -7.82 3.91
C ARG A 65 -1.81 -6.63 4.85
N GLU A 66 -2.30 -5.52 4.31
CA GLU A 66 -2.62 -4.33 5.10
C GLU A 66 -3.74 -4.58 6.10
N ARG A 67 -4.78 -5.34 5.72
CA ARG A 67 -5.87 -5.72 6.63
C ARG A 67 -5.39 -6.63 7.76
N ARG A 68 -4.50 -7.58 7.48
CA ARG A 68 -3.90 -8.43 8.53
C ARG A 68 -3.05 -7.60 9.49
N PHE A 69 -2.28 -6.64 8.98
CA PHE A 69 -1.54 -5.69 9.80
C PHE A 69 -2.48 -4.85 10.68
N LEU A 70 -3.57 -4.32 10.12
CA LEU A 70 -4.57 -3.57 10.89
C LEU A 70 -5.21 -4.44 11.99
N ARG A 71 -5.64 -5.65 11.66
CA ARG A 71 -6.23 -6.57 12.63
C ARG A 71 -5.27 -6.91 13.77
N TRP A 72 -4.00 -7.08 13.44
CA TRP A 72 -2.95 -7.28 14.44
C TRP A 72 -2.77 -6.07 15.35
N TYR A 73 -2.84 -4.85 14.80
CA TYR A 73 -2.79 -3.63 15.59
C TYR A 73 -4.04 -3.43 16.45
N GLU A 74 -5.23 -3.79 15.95
CA GLU A 74 -6.48 -3.80 16.71
C GLU A 74 -6.35 -4.69 17.96
N GLN A 75 -5.79 -5.90 17.81
CA GLN A 75 -5.54 -6.80 18.96
C GLN A 75 -4.61 -6.20 20.02
N ILE A 76 -3.62 -5.43 19.60
CA ILE A 76 -2.74 -4.70 20.51
C ILE A 76 -3.53 -3.64 21.29
N VAL A 77 -4.36 -2.86 20.60
CA VAL A 77 -5.19 -1.83 21.23
C VAL A 77 -6.20 -2.45 22.19
N ASP A 78 -6.82 -3.56 21.81
CA ASP A 78 -7.79 -4.28 22.64
C ASP A 78 -7.16 -4.85 23.92
N GLY A 79 -5.87 -5.19 23.90
CA GLY A 79 -5.13 -5.72 25.04
C GLY A 79 -4.63 -4.67 26.05
N PHE A 80 -4.80 -3.38 25.74
CA PHE A 80 -4.31 -2.29 26.59
C PHE A 80 -5.06 -2.22 27.93
N CYS A 81 -4.34 -2.46 29.03
CA CYS A 81 -4.83 -2.34 30.40
C CYS A 81 -3.98 -1.34 31.20
N THR A 82 -4.62 -0.36 31.84
CA THR A 82 -3.98 0.78 32.55
C THR A 82 -3.46 0.43 33.96
N THR A 83 -3.40 -0.85 34.33
CA THR A 83 -3.21 -1.26 35.73
C THR A 83 -1.79 -1.04 36.26
N ASP A 84 -0.79 -0.88 35.40
CA ASP A 84 0.63 -0.70 35.78
C ASP A 84 1.30 0.44 35.00
N GLU A 85 1.99 1.33 35.71
CA GLU A 85 2.63 2.53 35.15
C GLU A 85 3.84 2.15 34.26
N ALA A 86 4.61 1.13 34.65
CA ALA A 86 5.71 0.60 33.84
C ALA A 86 5.22 -0.09 32.55
N GLY A 87 4.04 -0.71 32.60
CA GLY A 87 3.36 -1.27 31.41
C GLY A 87 2.84 -0.19 30.46
N CYS A 88 2.46 0.98 30.97
CA CYS A 88 1.91 2.07 30.18
C CYS A 88 2.95 2.67 29.20
N GLU A 89 4.19 2.92 29.64
CA GLU A 89 5.22 3.48 28.74
C GLU A 89 5.55 2.55 27.57
N GLN A 90 5.61 1.24 27.83
CA GLN A 90 5.87 0.22 26.81
C GLN A 90 4.72 0.12 25.81
N TYR A 91 3.48 0.23 26.28
CA TYR A 91 2.32 0.29 25.41
C TYR A 91 2.30 1.55 24.54
N VAL A 92 2.74 2.69 25.07
CA VAL A 92 2.88 3.92 24.26
C VAL A 92 3.90 3.72 23.14
N GLU A 93 5.03 3.05 23.41
CA GLU A 93 6.01 2.71 22.38
C GLU A 93 5.39 1.80 21.30
N LEU A 94 4.69 0.75 21.74
CA LEU A 94 4.01 -0.23 20.87
C LEU A 94 2.96 0.44 19.96
N LEU A 95 2.15 1.36 20.51
CA LEU A 95 1.09 2.09 19.79
C LEU A 95 1.65 3.10 18.77
N ARG A 96 2.91 3.52 18.92
CA ARG A 96 3.58 4.43 17.97
C ARG A 96 4.25 3.70 16.80
N LEU A 97 4.42 2.38 16.85
CA LEU A 97 5.08 1.62 15.77
C LEU A 97 4.46 1.83 14.37
N PRO A 98 3.13 1.92 14.19
CA PRO A 98 2.53 2.16 12.88
C PRO A 98 2.92 3.51 12.26
N ASP A 99 3.33 4.51 13.03
CA ASP A 99 3.71 5.82 12.50
C ASP A 99 4.89 5.76 11.53
N THR A 100 5.75 4.76 11.71
CA THR A 100 6.91 4.52 10.84
C THR A 100 6.52 3.90 9.49
N VAL A 101 5.33 3.28 9.41
CA VAL A 101 4.83 2.50 8.29
C VAL A 101 4.16 3.41 7.25
N ARG A 102 4.99 4.18 6.54
CA ARG A 102 4.54 5.14 5.50
C ARG A 102 5.17 4.86 4.13
N GLY A 103 4.49 5.35 3.09
CA GLY A 103 4.98 5.31 1.70
C GLY A 103 4.24 4.33 0.79
N TYR A 104 4.80 4.13 -0.40
CA TYR A 104 4.30 3.19 -1.41
C TYR A 104 4.42 1.74 -0.94
N ALA A 105 3.65 0.82 -1.55
CA ALA A 105 3.56 -0.58 -1.14
C ALA A 105 4.93 -1.28 -0.98
N GLU A 106 5.89 -0.98 -1.86
CA GLU A 106 7.25 -1.54 -1.84
C GLU A 106 8.04 -1.16 -0.60
N ILE A 107 7.86 0.07 -0.12
CA ILE A 107 8.54 0.59 1.06
C ILE A 107 7.74 0.23 2.30
N ARG A 108 6.41 0.23 2.19
CA ARG A 108 5.49 0.00 3.29
C ARG A 108 5.49 -1.45 3.77
N TRP A 109 5.55 -2.44 2.88
CA TRP A 109 5.49 -3.85 3.29
C TRP A 109 6.70 -4.31 4.12
N PRO A 110 7.96 -3.97 3.78
CA PRO A 110 9.09 -4.22 4.67
C PRO A 110 8.93 -3.55 6.03
N LYS A 111 8.50 -2.28 6.05
CA LYS A 111 8.27 -1.54 7.30
C LYS A 111 7.15 -2.13 8.16
N MET A 112 6.10 -2.68 7.55
CA MET A 112 5.07 -3.44 8.29
C MET A 112 5.66 -4.66 8.99
N LYS A 113 6.60 -5.35 8.34
CA LYS A 113 7.30 -6.49 8.94
C LYS A 113 8.20 -6.01 10.09
N GLU A 114 9.03 -5.00 9.85
CA GLU A 114 9.90 -4.41 10.88
C GLU A 114 9.12 -3.92 12.11
N ALA A 115 7.95 -3.30 11.91
CA ALA A 115 7.08 -2.86 13.00
C ALA A 115 6.56 -4.05 13.82
N ARG A 116 6.18 -5.15 13.17
CA ARG A 116 5.76 -6.38 13.87
C ARG A 116 6.92 -7.04 14.62
N ASP A 117 8.10 -7.08 14.01
CA ASP A 117 9.30 -7.65 14.63
C ASP A 117 9.71 -6.82 15.87
N ARG A 118 9.65 -5.48 15.79
CA ARG A 118 9.87 -4.61 16.95
C ARG A 118 8.82 -4.79 18.05
N ALA A 119 7.55 -4.92 17.67
CA ALA A 119 6.49 -5.17 18.64
C ALA A 119 6.72 -6.48 19.41
N ALA A 120 7.15 -7.54 18.72
CA ALA A 120 7.49 -8.81 19.37
C ALA A 120 8.62 -8.63 20.40
N GLN A 121 9.66 -7.85 20.07
CA GLN A 121 10.77 -7.55 20.99
C GLN A 121 10.32 -6.76 22.23
N ILE A 122 9.43 -5.78 22.06
CA ILE A 122 8.87 -5.00 23.17
C ILE A 122 8.05 -5.90 24.09
N LEU A 123 7.21 -6.76 23.51
CA LEU A 123 6.38 -7.70 24.26
C LEU A 123 7.22 -8.74 25.01
N GLU A 124 8.27 -9.29 24.41
CA GLU A 124 9.21 -10.21 25.07
C GLU A 124 9.93 -9.55 26.25
N ARG A 125 10.40 -8.30 26.08
CA ARG A 125 11.05 -7.54 27.15
C ARG A 125 10.13 -7.27 28.33
N SER A 126 8.84 -7.08 28.07
CA SER A 126 7.85 -6.74 29.10
C SER A 126 7.51 -7.90 30.04
N GLY A 127 7.92 -9.14 29.72
CA GLY A 127 7.52 -10.33 30.48
C GLY A 127 6.00 -10.57 30.49
N SER A 128 5.24 -9.82 29.69
CA SER A 128 3.79 -9.90 29.62
C SER A 128 3.38 -11.13 28.83
N SER A 129 3.31 -12.26 29.54
CA SER A 129 2.72 -13.53 29.09
C SER A 129 1.21 -13.44 28.81
N ALA A 130 0.60 -12.25 28.96
CA ALA A 130 -0.83 -12.04 28.82
C ALA A 130 -1.29 -11.76 27.39
N ILE A 131 -0.38 -11.49 26.46
CA ILE A 131 -0.75 -11.10 25.09
C ILE A 131 -0.37 -12.25 24.15
N GLU A 132 -1.15 -13.32 24.17
CA GLU A 132 -1.24 -14.24 23.03
C GLU A 132 -1.80 -13.45 21.84
N VAL A 133 -0.92 -12.75 21.12
CA VAL A 133 -1.23 -12.26 19.78
C VAL A 133 -1.43 -13.50 18.92
N LYS A 134 -2.68 -14.00 18.85
CA LYS A 134 -3.04 -15.17 18.03
C LYS A 134 -2.50 -14.94 16.63
N SER A 135 -1.58 -15.80 16.22
CA SER A 135 -0.97 -15.76 14.90
C SER A 135 -2.06 -15.94 13.83
N VAL A 136 -2.18 -14.95 12.93
CA VAL A 136 -3.08 -14.97 11.75
C VAL A 136 -2.27 -14.77 10.48
#